data_AF-A0A7W7LED1-F1
#
_entry.id   AF-A0A7W7LED1-F1
#
_cell.length_a   1.000
_cell.length_b   1.000
_cell.length_c   1.000
_cell.angle_alpha   90.00
_cell.angle_beta   90.00
_cell.angle_gamma   90.00
#
_symmetry.space_group_name_H-M   'P 1'
#
loop_
_entity.id
_entity.type
_entity.pdbx_description
1 polymer ?
#
loop_
_entity_poly.entity_id
_entity_poly.type
_entity_poly.pdbx_seq_one_letter_code
_entity_poly.pdbx_strand_id
1 'polypeptide(L)'
;MTVTQPSSTTGTPAPPAAAEFHAFSGSDDALARHLFALPRDVVERTLWALLLQSHDGAGILVQERAEPGDSVARVQSWTGEDLGSLPARLLALLPAASHQELRTSLLGHGDYVDLGIVLCPPTPRGAFGHPLKLHTGSGVRAYVVAR
;
A
#
# COMPACT_ATOMS: atom_id res chain seq x y z
N MET A 1 30.39 -48.02 -4.23
CA MET A 1 29.34 -47.20 -4.85
C MET A 1 29.21 -45.95 -4.01
N THR A 2 29.66 -44.80 -4.52
CA THR A 2 29.78 -43.56 -3.76
C THR A 2 28.50 -42.75 -3.94
N VAL A 3 27.79 -42.46 -2.86
CA VAL A 3 26.55 -41.66 -2.87
C VAL A 3 26.94 -40.18 -2.74
N THR A 4 26.73 -39.42 -3.80
CA THR A 4 26.88 -37.95 -3.79
C THR A 4 25.63 -37.33 -3.18
N GLN A 5 25.78 -36.67 -2.02
CA GLN A 5 24.73 -35.84 -1.45
C GLN A 5 24.63 -34.50 -2.22
N PRO A 6 23.41 -33.97 -2.46
CA PRO A 6 23.23 -32.62 -2.97
C PRO A 6 23.45 -31.59 -1.86
N SER A 7 24.31 -30.61 -2.12
CA SER A 7 24.54 -29.45 -1.28
C SER A 7 23.30 -28.56 -1.26
N SER A 8 22.56 -28.55 -0.16
CA SER A 8 21.53 -27.56 0.11
C SER A 8 22.19 -26.19 0.19
N THR A 9 21.96 -25.35 -0.83
CA THR A 9 22.39 -23.95 -0.80
C THR A 9 21.46 -23.21 0.14
N THR A 10 21.93 -22.92 1.35
CA THR A 10 21.24 -22.04 2.30
C THR A 10 21.23 -20.63 1.70
N GLY A 11 20.19 -20.30 0.94
CA GLY A 11 19.96 -18.93 0.49
C GLY A 11 19.69 -18.06 1.70
N THR A 12 20.59 -17.13 2.01
CA THR A 12 20.34 -16.09 3.01
C THR A 12 19.05 -15.36 2.63
N PRO A 13 18.00 -15.36 3.47
CA PRO A 13 16.81 -14.59 3.16
C PRO A 13 17.18 -13.12 3.05
N ALA A 14 16.77 -12.47 1.96
CA ALA A 14 16.94 -11.03 1.81
C ALA A 14 16.27 -10.33 3.01
N PRO A 15 16.88 -9.29 3.57
CA PRO A 15 16.27 -8.57 4.69
C PRO A 15 14.88 -8.07 4.28
N PRO A 16 13.89 -8.10 5.19
CA PRO A 16 12.57 -7.57 4.90
C PRO A 16 12.70 -6.12 4.45
N ALA A 17 12.03 -5.77 3.35
CA ALA A 17 12.06 -4.42 2.83
C ALA A 17 11.57 -3.43 3.90
N ALA A 18 12.31 -2.34 4.11
CA ALA A 18 11.91 -1.30 5.04
C ALA A 18 10.58 -0.70 4.59
N ALA A 19 9.69 -0.35 5.52
CA ALA A 19 8.43 0.29 5.16
C ALA A 19 8.67 1.64 4.48
N GLU A 20 7.85 1.94 3.48
CA GLU A 20 7.97 3.16 2.67
C GLU A 20 6.75 4.06 2.80
N PHE A 21 6.97 5.36 2.62
CA PHE A 21 5.92 6.37 2.58
C PHE A 21 6.22 7.40 1.52
N HIS A 22 5.32 7.50 0.56
CA HIS A 22 5.37 8.43 -0.55
C HIS A 22 4.24 9.42 -0.41
N ALA A 23 4.53 10.71 -0.53
CA ALA A 23 3.54 11.78 -0.43
C ALA A 23 3.54 12.63 -1.70
N PHE A 24 2.37 12.83 -2.28
CA PHE A 24 2.17 13.58 -3.51
C PHE A 24 1.02 14.56 -3.34
N SER A 25 1.09 15.68 -4.06
CA SER A 25 -0.01 16.64 -4.17
C SER A 25 -0.01 17.26 -5.56
N GLY A 26 -1.18 17.69 -6.03
CA GLY A 26 -1.30 18.40 -7.29
C GLY A 26 -2.67 18.25 -7.96
N SER A 27 -2.68 18.42 -9.27
CA SER A 27 -3.82 18.04 -10.11
C SER A 27 -3.89 16.51 -10.27
N ASP A 28 -5.07 16.01 -10.65
CA ASP A 28 -5.31 14.59 -10.93
C ASP A 28 -4.27 14.01 -11.90
N ASP A 29 -3.96 14.73 -12.98
CA ASP A 29 -2.95 14.32 -13.97
C ASP A 29 -1.53 14.22 -13.38
N ALA A 30 -1.16 15.16 -12.49
CA ALA A 30 0.15 15.14 -11.86
C ALA A 30 0.25 13.99 -10.86
N LEU A 31 -0.79 13.76 -10.05
CA LEU A 31 -0.87 12.63 -9.13
C LEU A 31 -0.82 11.30 -9.85
N ALA A 32 -1.59 11.15 -10.94
CA ALA A 32 -1.58 9.94 -11.75
C ALA A 32 -0.16 9.62 -12.25
N ARG A 33 0.57 10.61 -12.78
CA ARG A 33 1.95 10.43 -13.22
C ARG A 33 2.86 9.97 -12.09
N HIS A 34 2.78 10.59 -10.92
CA HIS A 34 3.62 10.20 -9.78
C HIS A 34 3.28 8.81 -9.25
N LEU A 35 2.00 8.51 -9.04
CA LEU A 35 1.54 7.20 -8.55
C LEU A 35 1.88 6.07 -9.52
N PHE A 36 1.79 6.30 -10.83
CA PHE A 36 2.09 5.29 -11.84
C PHE A 36 3.60 5.11 -12.07
N ALA A 37 4.41 6.08 -11.67
CA ALA A 37 5.86 6.03 -11.72
C ALA A 37 6.50 5.38 -10.47
N LEU A 38 5.69 5.02 -9.46
CA LEU A 38 6.19 4.28 -8.30
C LEU A 38 6.84 2.96 -8.75
N PRO A 39 7.85 2.46 -8.02
CA PRO A 39 8.45 1.20 -8.37
C PRO A 39 7.46 0.04 -8.15
N ARG A 40 7.62 -1.02 -8.94
CA ARG A 40 6.66 -2.14 -8.98
C ARG A 40 6.58 -2.88 -7.65
N ASP A 41 7.67 -2.97 -6.91
CA ASP A 41 7.74 -3.70 -5.64
C ASP A 41 6.78 -3.12 -4.59
N VAL A 42 6.45 -1.82 -4.65
CA VAL A 42 5.48 -1.16 -3.77
C VAL A 42 4.14 -1.90 -3.73
N VAL A 43 3.63 -2.33 -4.89
CA VAL A 43 2.34 -3.06 -4.95
C VAL A 43 2.50 -4.56 -4.77
N GLU A 44 3.73 -5.09 -4.80
CA GLU A 44 4.05 -6.50 -4.56
C GLU A 44 4.26 -6.84 -3.09
N ARG A 45 4.37 -5.81 -2.24
CA ARG A 45 4.51 -5.95 -0.80
C ARG A 45 3.30 -6.60 -0.14
N THR A 46 3.52 -7.10 1.07
CA THR A 46 2.48 -7.79 1.84
C THR A 46 1.36 -6.84 2.20
N LEU A 47 1.68 -5.60 2.56
CA LEU A 47 0.71 -4.56 2.87
C LEU A 47 1.01 -3.33 2.04
N TRP A 48 0.00 -2.79 1.36
CA TRP A 48 0.05 -1.42 0.87
C TRP A 48 -1.25 -0.69 1.13
N ALA A 49 -1.17 0.62 1.28
CA ALA A 49 -2.32 1.49 1.40
C ALA A 49 -2.15 2.73 0.51
N LEU A 50 -3.22 3.11 -0.19
CA LEU A 50 -3.36 4.40 -0.86
C LEU A 50 -4.37 5.24 -0.07
N LEU A 51 -3.90 6.37 0.45
CA LEU A 51 -4.73 7.36 1.11
C LEU A 51 -4.89 8.54 0.14
N LEU A 52 -6.12 8.97 -0.08
CA LEU A 52 -6.48 10.10 -0.92
C LEU A 52 -7.24 11.11 -0.08
N GLN A 53 -6.96 12.40 -0.29
CA GLN A 53 -7.70 13.48 0.33
C GLN A 53 -7.89 14.62 -0.66
N SER A 54 -9.13 15.08 -0.77
CA SER A 54 -9.55 16.20 -1.60
C SER A 54 -10.41 17.16 -0.76
N HIS A 55 -10.99 18.16 -1.40
CA HIS A 55 -11.98 19.04 -0.76
C HIS A 55 -13.34 18.34 -0.55
N ASP A 56 -13.66 17.34 -1.35
CA ASP A 56 -14.94 16.61 -1.32
C ASP A 56 -14.92 15.42 -0.35
N GLY A 57 -13.76 15.10 0.20
CA GLY A 57 -13.60 14.00 1.14
C GLY A 57 -12.27 13.28 1.02
N ALA A 58 -12.19 12.17 1.74
CA ALA A 58 -11.03 11.32 1.87
C ALA A 58 -11.39 9.85 1.66
N GLY A 59 -10.40 9.09 1.21
CA GLY A 59 -10.52 7.67 0.96
C GLY A 59 -9.24 6.94 1.30
N ILE A 60 -9.37 5.71 1.78
CA ILE A 60 -8.25 4.81 2.01
C ILE A 60 -8.58 3.49 1.35
N LEU A 61 -7.64 2.98 0.56
CA LEU A 61 -7.67 1.62 0.04
C LEU A 61 -6.48 0.87 0.62
N VAL A 62 -6.75 -0.19 1.37
CA VAL A 62 -5.76 -1.10 1.94
C VAL A 62 -5.82 -2.41 1.17
N GLN A 63 -4.67 -2.93 0.77
CA GLN A 63 -4.53 -4.27 0.24
C GLN A 63 -3.52 -5.05 1.08
N GLU A 64 -3.90 -6.25 1.52
CA GLU A 64 -3.10 -7.13 2.36
C GLU A 64 -3.04 -8.55 1.78
N ARG A 65 -1.82 -9.02 1.47
CA ARG A 65 -1.49 -10.40 1.09
C ARG A 65 -1.20 -11.23 2.34
N ALA A 66 -1.29 -12.56 2.24
CA ALA A 66 -0.84 -13.42 3.33
C ALA A 66 0.70 -13.48 3.37
N GLU A 67 1.32 -13.62 2.20
CA GLU A 67 2.77 -13.62 2.01
C GLU A 67 3.19 -12.62 0.89
N PRO A 68 4.43 -12.10 0.92
CA PRO A 68 4.97 -11.31 -0.18
C PRO A 68 4.87 -12.07 -1.52
N GLY A 69 4.33 -11.43 -2.54
CA GLY A 69 4.21 -12.01 -3.88
C GLY A 69 2.97 -12.90 -4.15
N ASP A 70 2.11 -13.16 -3.16
CA ASP A 70 0.87 -13.93 -3.36
C ASP A 70 -0.02 -13.34 -4.45
N SER A 71 -0.56 -14.15 -5.36
CA SER A 71 -1.37 -13.65 -6.50
C SER A 71 -2.70 -12.97 -6.09
N VAL A 72 -3.13 -13.13 -4.84
CA VAL A 72 -4.38 -12.59 -4.30
C VAL A 72 -4.14 -11.82 -3.02
N ALA A 73 -5.02 -10.87 -2.72
CA ALA A 73 -4.98 -10.10 -1.50
C ALA A 73 -6.39 -9.73 -1.03
N ARG A 74 -6.54 -9.53 0.27
CA ARG A 74 -7.73 -8.93 0.85
C ARG A 74 -7.69 -7.43 0.61
N VAL A 75 -8.81 -6.86 0.18
CA VAL A 75 -8.94 -5.42 -0.03
C VAL A 75 -9.98 -4.86 0.92
N GLN A 76 -9.61 -3.78 1.59
CA GLN A 76 -10.48 -3.05 2.49
C GLN A 76 -10.48 -1.58 2.08
N SER A 77 -11.64 -0.94 2.13
CA SER A 77 -11.77 0.48 1.82
C SER A 77 -12.44 1.24 2.93
N TRP A 78 -12.00 2.47 3.13
CA TRP A 78 -12.64 3.44 4.00
C TRP A 78 -12.87 4.75 3.24
N THR A 79 -13.95 5.45 3.56
CA THR A 79 -14.27 6.77 3.03
C THR A 79 -14.75 7.65 4.17
N GLY A 80 -14.40 8.93 4.15
CA GLY A 80 -14.85 9.90 5.13
C GLY A 80 -14.60 11.33 4.67
N GLU A 81 -14.83 12.29 5.56
CA GLU A 81 -14.66 13.72 5.22
C GLU A 81 -13.18 14.13 5.22
N ASP A 82 -12.36 13.56 6.11
CA ASP A 82 -10.96 13.95 6.31
C ASP A 82 -10.11 12.77 6.81
N LEU A 83 -8.84 12.71 6.39
CA LEU A 83 -7.85 11.76 6.91
C LEU A 83 -7.34 12.16 8.31
N GLY A 84 -7.53 13.42 8.69
CA GLY A 84 -7.08 13.97 9.96
C GLY A 84 -5.57 13.82 10.15
N SER A 85 -5.16 13.31 11.30
CA SER A 85 -3.75 13.11 11.64
C SER A 85 -3.17 11.77 11.15
N LEU A 86 -3.92 10.94 10.43
CA LEU A 86 -3.47 9.61 10.03
C LEU A 86 -2.17 9.65 9.21
N PRO A 87 -2.00 10.49 8.16
CA PRO A 87 -0.76 10.52 7.38
C PRO A 87 0.47 10.85 8.25
N ALA A 88 0.33 11.80 9.18
CA ALA A 88 1.40 12.18 10.09
C ALA A 88 1.75 11.05 11.08
N ARG A 89 0.75 10.32 11.60
CA ARG A 89 0.97 9.15 12.46
C ARG A 89 1.69 8.03 11.72
N LEU A 90 1.27 7.72 10.49
CA LEU A 90 1.91 6.69 9.66
C LEU A 90 3.37 7.06 9.38
N LEU A 91 3.63 8.31 8.99
CA LEU A 91 4.99 8.79 8.74
C LEU A 91 5.89 8.65 9.98
N ALA A 92 5.37 8.95 11.18
CA ALA A 92 6.11 8.82 12.44
C ALA A 92 6.40 7.36 12.82
N LEU A 93 5.58 6.41 12.38
CA LEU A 93 5.69 4.99 12.70
C LEU A 93 6.73 4.23 11.85
N LEU A 94 6.93 4.62 10.59
CA LEU A 94 7.71 3.86 9.60
C LEU A 94 9.14 3.46 9.99
N PRO A 95 9.94 4.26 10.74
CA PRO A 95 11.33 3.92 11.01
C PRO A 95 11.51 2.56 11.72
N ALA A 96 10.48 2.11 12.46
CA ALA A 96 10.54 0.88 13.24
C ALA A 96 9.26 0.05 13.24
N ALA A 97 8.15 0.55 12.69
CA ALA A 97 6.86 -0.15 12.73
C ALA A 97 6.98 -1.54 12.15
N SER A 98 6.41 -2.53 12.80
CA SER A 98 6.12 -3.86 12.27
C SER A 98 4.94 -3.82 11.29
N HIS A 99 4.71 -4.92 10.58
CA HIS A 99 3.51 -5.10 9.75
C HIS A 99 2.25 -4.90 10.58
N GLN A 100 2.19 -5.53 11.75
CA GLN A 100 1.02 -5.49 12.61
C GLN A 100 0.73 -4.09 13.15
N GLU A 101 1.76 -3.32 13.51
CA GLU A 101 1.59 -1.93 13.97
C GLU A 101 1.06 -1.03 12.85
N LEU A 102 1.61 -1.18 11.64
CA LEU A 102 1.17 -0.40 10.50
C LEU A 102 -0.28 -0.72 10.12
N ARG A 103 -0.61 -2.02 10.06
CA ARG A 103 -1.96 -2.53 9.83
C ARG A 103 -2.94 -2.02 10.88
N THR A 104 -2.56 -2.09 12.16
CA THR A 104 -3.40 -1.61 13.26
C THR A 104 -3.63 -0.10 13.18
N SER A 105 -2.60 0.67 12.81
CA SER A 105 -2.73 2.12 12.62
C SER A 105 -3.66 2.48 11.47
N LEU A 106 -3.59 1.76 10.35
CA LEU A 106 -4.47 1.94 9.19
C LEU A 106 -5.91 1.53 9.50
N LEU A 107 -6.12 0.28 9.90
CA LEU A 107 -7.46 -0.29 10.09
C LEU A 107 -8.14 0.22 11.36
N GLY A 108 -7.37 0.71 12.34
CA GLY A 108 -7.89 1.39 13.52
C GLY A 108 -8.33 2.84 13.28
N HIS A 109 -8.16 3.36 12.06
CA HIS A 109 -8.57 4.73 11.73
C HIS A 109 -10.10 4.90 11.72
N GLY A 110 -10.84 3.88 11.32
CA GLY A 110 -12.29 3.94 11.18
C GLY A 110 -12.89 2.61 10.77
N ASP A 111 -14.18 2.61 10.44
CA ASP A 111 -14.90 1.40 10.05
C ASP A 111 -14.70 1.10 8.57
N TYR A 112 -13.79 0.16 8.27
CA TYR A 112 -13.50 -0.25 6.90
C TYR A 112 -14.57 -1.22 6.37
N VAL A 113 -14.92 -1.03 5.11
CA VAL A 113 -15.69 -2.01 4.32
C VAL A 113 -14.73 -3.04 3.75
N ASP A 114 -15.00 -4.32 4.01
CA ASP A 114 -14.28 -5.42 3.38
C ASP A 114 -14.81 -5.63 1.95
N LEU A 115 -13.94 -5.43 0.96
CA LEU A 115 -14.25 -5.64 -0.45
C LEU A 115 -13.95 -7.08 -0.91
N GLY A 116 -13.42 -7.91 0.00
CA GLY A 116 -13.13 -9.33 -0.25
C GLY A 116 -11.72 -9.59 -0.78
N ILE A 117 -11.54 -10.79 -1.34
CA ILE A 117 -10.27 -11.24 -1.92
C ILE A 117 -10.28 -10.96 -3.43
N VAL A 118 -9.26 -10.27 -3.91
CA VAL A 118 -9.09 -9.93 -5.33
C VAL A 118 -7.72 -10.34 -5.86
N LEU A 119 -7.59 -10.41 -7.19
CA LEU A 119 -6.29 -10.57 -7.83
C LEU A 119 -5.43 -9.32 -7.62
N CYS A 120 -4.17 -9.55 -7.25
CA CYS A 120 -3.24 -8.47 -7.02
C CYS A 120 -2.90 -7.74 -8.33
N PRO A 121 -2.99 -6.41 -8.38
CA PRO A 121 -2.57 -5.65 -9.55
C PRO A 121 -1.06 -5.83 -9.78
N PRO A 122 -0.62 -6.12 -11.02
CA PRO A 122 0.80 -6.33 -11.32
C PRO A 122 1.59 -5.02 -11.44
N THR A 123 0.92 -3.86 -11.41
CA THR A 123 1.54 -2.54 -11.58
C THR A 123 0.86 -1.47 -10.71
N PRO A 124 1.58 -0.41 -10.30
CA PRO A 124 1.02 0.77 -9.64
C PRO A 124 -0.14 1.41 -10.40
N ARG A 125 -0.08 1.43 -11.74
CA ARG A 125 -1.19 1.92 -12.57
C ARG A 125 -2.47 1.11 -12.38
N GLY A 126 -2.34 -0.22 -12.29
CA GLY A 126 -3.47 -1.11 -12.00
C GLY A 126 -4.01 -0.93 -10.58
N ALA A 127 -3.13 -0.72 -9.60
CA ALA A 127 -3.51 -0.55 -8.20
C ALA A 127 -4.18 0.80 -7.90
N PHE A 128 -3.61 1.89 -8.42
CA PHE A 128 -3.96 3.24 -8.02
C PHE A 128 -4.86 3.97 -9.03
N GLY A 129 -4.95 3.48 -10.27
CA GLY A 129 -5.69 4.15 -11.33
C GLY A 129 -7.20 4.21 -11.10
N HIS A 130 -7.80 3.17 -10.52
CA HIS A 130 -9.25 3.17 -10.23
C HIS A 130 -9.59 4.03 -9.00
N PRO A 131 -8.92 3.91 -7.84
CA PRO A 131 -9.19 4.76 -6.68
C PRO A 131 -9.00 6.26 -6.96
N LEU A 132 -8.00 6.63 -7.76
CA LEU A 132 -7.75 8.02 -8.12
C LEU A 132 -8.92 8.62 -8.91
N LYS A 133 -9.59 7.84 -9.78
CA LYS A 133 -10.77 8.30 -10.52
C LYS A 133 -11.97 8.62 -9.63
N LEU A 134 -11.99 8.07 -8.41
CA LEU A 134 -13.04 8.34 -7.44
C LEU A 134 -12.79 9.64 -6.65
N HIS A 135 -11.59 10.20 -6.73
CA HIS A 135 -11.18 11.45 -6.07
C HIS A 135 -10.66 12.42 -7.13
N THR A 136 -11.57 13.16 -7.75
CA THR A 136 -11.24 14.16 -8.77
C THR A 136 -11.26 15.56 -8.20
N GLY A 137 -10.28 16.40 -8.55
CA GLY A 137 -10.33 17.81 -8.20
C GLY A 137 -8.98 18.51 -8.23
N SER A 138 -8.99 19.82 -7.95
CA SER A 138 -7.75 20.55 -7.71
C SER A 138 -7.30 20.35 -6.26
N GLY A 139 -5.99 20.11 -6.07
CA GLY A 139 -5.39 20.05 -4.73
C GLY A 139 -5.57 18.72 -4.00
N VAL A 140 -5.76 17.62 -4.75
CA VAL A 140 -5.78 16.28 -4.17
C VAL A 140 -4.40 15.96 -3.59
N ARG A 141 -4.40 15.32 -2.43
CA ARG A 141 -3.22 14.77 -1.75
C ARG A 141 -3.31 13.26 -1.78
N ALA A 142 -2.21 12.61 -2.13
CA ALA A 142 -2.09 11.17 -2.14
C ALA A 142 -0.92 10.73 -1.26
N TYR A 143 -1.15 9.71 -0.45
CA TYR A 143 -0.12 9.08 0.36
C TYR A 143 -0.11 7.58 0.06
N VAL A 144 1.06 7.03 -0.25
CA VAL A 144 1.23 5.58 -0.44
C VAL A 144 2.12 5.06 0.67
N VAL A 145 1.65 4.03 1.35
CA VAL A 145 2.39 3.32 2.39
C VAL A 145 2.54 1.87 1.96
N ALA A 146 3.74 1.30 2.08
CA ALA A 146 3.98 -0.10 1.71
C ALA A 146 4.96 -0.81 2.66
N ARG A 147 4.69 -2.08 2.98
CA ARG A 147 5.54 -2.93 3.81
C ARG A 147 5.49 -4.39 3.40
#